data_AF-A0A1I2Z852-F1
#
_entry.id   AF-A0A1I2Z852-F1
#
_cell.length_a   1.000
_cell.length_b   1.000
_cell.length_c   1.000
_cell.angle_alpha   90.00
_cell.angle_beta   90.00
_cell.angle_gamma   90.00
#
_symmetry.space_group_name_H-M   'P 1'
#
loop_
_entity.id
_entity.type
_entity.pdbx_description
1 polymer ?
#
loop_
_entity_poly.entity_id
_entity_poly.type
_entity_poly.pdbx_seq_one_letter_code
_entity_poly.pdbx_strand_id
1 'polypeptide(L)'
;MRLTKLILFLAALLLLLPGTALAEPQEQLFLRQVSVGNFDVWQHTDGRWQDTDQCGQPDPYGLTNKTLKPEVFTLPQTQYTSGFTVTRVEIEYDFTLTNEELKSAGRSESWDIFNAKYITKLPNKYKAEKIGEDLAQGTVTVQKTLDLMPELLDLKDPAVREELVMTDQDFSDLAQGWRWYTPVLINWYGVPRQALQPPDFSVTLDKHEFKNMDPGDKVTLTATYKLNDDHPQPEKAKLGAFHVIGAEYPVTLEPLDPKDAPDNDSVIEFQPGEQKQYRITVTVQNRNSVVQAKVWPADASNDADWSNNSDEASILVPVNDIMVEILPSMNPWETNNLPDLVETTISVTRKENSGGNLPVKLTVQGPAGNKTFTFNLAPGQYENRPYNFTVSNTGNYNIKAEAWPSDGSWTDAHPEDNVDTEVIKVIYYQLPEPTDSKLHVEGIN
;
A
#
# COMPACT_ATOMS: atom_id res chain seq x y z
N MET A 1 -18.85 64.58 -13.80
CA MET A 1 -17.95 64.67 -12.62
C MET A 1 -18.58 64.24 -11.27
N ARG A 2 -19.90 64.03 -11.16
CA ARG A 2 -20.56 63.63 -9.88
C ARG A 2 -20.62 62.11 -9.64
N LEU A 3 -20.66 61.29 -10.70
CA LEU A 3 -20.78 59.82 -10.58
C LEU A 3 -19.48 59.16 -10.09
N THR A 4 -18.33 59.59 -10.61
CA THR A 4 -17.01 59.05 -10.24
C THR A 4 -16.68 59.28 -8.77
N LYS A 5 -17.06 60.44 -8.21
CA LYS A 5 -16.88 60.74 -6.79
C LYS A 5 -17.81 59.92 -5.89
N LEU A 6 -19.01 59.60 -6.36
CA LEU A 6 -19.94 58.74 -5.62
C LEU A 6 -19.46 57.29 -5.57
N ILE A 7 -18.92 56.76 -6.68
CA ILE A 7 -18.35 55.40 -6.75
C ILE A 7 -17.12 55.27 -5.85
N LEU A 8 -16.22 56.26 -5.87
CA LEU A 8 -15.04 56.28 -4.98
C LEU A 8 -15.44 56.40 -3.50
N PHE A 9 -16.49 57.16 -3.18
CA PHE A 9 -16.99 57.25 -1.81
C PHE A 9 -17.65 55.95 -1.35
N LEU A 10 -18.37 55.24 -2.23
CA LEU A 10 -18.98 53.94 -1.92
C LEU A 10 -17.92 52.84 -1.74
N ALA A 11 -16.89 52.82 -2.60
CA ALA A 11 -15.76 51.90 -2.48
C ALA A 11 -14.95 52.17 -1.20
N ALA A 12 -14.75 53.44 -0.83
CA ALA A 12 -14.13 53.81 0.44
C ALA A 12 -15.00 53.43 1.64
N LEU A 13 -16.34 53.51 1.53
CA LEU A 13 -17.25 53.07 2.59
C LEU A 13 -17.22 51.53 2.77
N LEU A 14 -17.12 50.78 1.67
CA LEU A 14 -16.98 49.32 1.69
C LEU A 14 -15.63 48.86 2.25
N LEU A 15 -14.56 49.66 2.06
CA LEU A 15 -13.24 49.43 2.66
C LEU A 15 -13.14 49.86 4.14
N LEU A 16 -14.10 50.65 4.63
CA LEU A 16 -14.18 51.10 6.03
C LEU A 16 -15.10 50.23 6.90
N LEU A 17 -15.79 49.25 6.30
CA LEU A 17 -16.44 48.22 7.08
C LEU A 17 -15.33 47.35 7.70
N PRO A 18 -15.24 47.23 9.04
CA PRO A 18 -14.32 46.31 9.66
C PRO A 18 -14.58 44.95 9.01
N GLY A 19 -13.54 44.37 8.41
CA GLY A 19 -13.64 43.08 7.74
C GLY A 19 -14.11 42.06 8.76
N THR A 20 -15.42 41.87 8.86
CA THR A 20 -16.01 40.67 9.42
C THR A 20 -15.50 39.59 8.49
N ALA A 21 -14.44 38.90 8.92
CA ALA A 21 -13.97 37.70 8.26
C ALA A 21 -15.22 36.85 8.03
N LEU A 22 -15.66 36.79 6.77
CA LEU A 22 -16.77 35.95 6.40
C LEU A 22 -16.29 34.54 6.72
N ALA A 23 -16.96 33.89 7.67
CA ALA A 23 -16.69 32.51 8.02
C ALA A 23 -16.56 31.71 6.72
N GLU A 24 -15.54 30.86 6.62
CA GLU A 24 -15.44 29.98 5.46
C GLU A 24 -16.76 29.19 5.34
N PRO A 25 -17.28 28.97 4.14
CA PRO A 25 -18.63 28.41 3.93
C PRO A 25 -18.85 27.00 4.53
N GLN A 26 -17.81 26.39 5.11
CA GLN A 26 -17.82 25.09 5.79
C GLN A 26 -17.30 25.15 7.23
N GLU A 27 -17.05 26.34 7.79
CA GLU A 27 -16.62 26.50 9.17
C GLU A 27 -17.76 26.09 10.11
N GLN A 28 -17.44 25.24 11.10
CA GLN A 28 -18.37 24.84 12.15
C GLN A 28 -17.70 24.79 13.53
N LEU A 29 -18.51 24.96 14.57
CA LEU A 29 -18.10 24.70 15.95
C LEU A 29 -17.82 23.21 16.10
N PHE A 30 -16.58 22.82 16.37
CA PHE A 30 -16.22 21.40 16.55
C PHE A 30 -15.84 21.06 18.00
N LEU A 31 -15.48 22.06 18.82
CA LEU A 31 -15.22 21.86 20.24
C LEU A 31 -15.66 23.06 21.06
N ARG A 32 -16.27 22.75 22.21
CA ARG A 32 -16.54 23.69 23.29
C ARG A 32 -15.73 23.27 24.51
N GLN A 33 -15.19 24.21 25.27
CA GLN A 33 -14.45 23.93 26.50
C GLN A 33 -14.83 24.95 27.56
N VAL A 34 -15.18 24.48 28.76
CA VAL A 34 -15.38 25.34 29.93
C VAL A 34 -14.20 25.17 30.87
N SER A 35 -13.49 26.27 31.14
CA SER A 35 -12.48 26.32 32.20
C SER A 35 -12.99 27.19 33.35
N VAL A 36 -12.78 26.74 34.59
CA VAL A 36 -13.13 27.50 35.80
C VAL A 36 -11.87 27.69 36.62
N GLY A 37 -11.23 28.85 36.46
CA GLY A 37 -10.16 29.28 37.33
C GLY A 37 -10.70 29.84 38.65
N ASN A 38 -9.82 30.02 39.63
CA ASN A 38 -10.10 30.80 40.83
C ASN A 38 -9.00 31.86 41.04
N PHE A 39 -9.37 32.91 41.76
CA PHE A 39 -8.44 33.88 42.29
C PHE A 39 -8.77 34.06 43.76
N ASP A 40 -7.78 33.84 44.62
CA ASP A 40 -7.96 33.97 46.06
C ASP A 40 -7.04 35.07 46.59
N VAL A 41 -7.52 35.82 47.57
CA VAL A 41 -6.69 36.74 48.36
C VAL A 41 -6.91 36.45 49.83
N TRP A 42 -5.86 36.55 50.64
CA TRP A 42 -5.97 36.41 52.09
C TRP A 42 -5.07 37.38 52.83
N GLN A 43 -5.58 37.86 53.96
CA GLN A 43 -4.89 38.71 54.91
C GLN A 43 -4.48 37.90 56.14
N HIS A 44 -3.18 37.91 56.42
CA HIS A 44 -2.59 37.31 57.61
C HIS A 44 -2.87 38.14 58.87
N THR A 45 -2.66 37.54 60.04
CA THR A 45 -2.85 38.22 61.34
C THR A 45 -1.92 39.41 61.56
N ASP A 46 -0.80 39.48 60.84
CA ASP A 46 0.14 40.60 60.83
C ASP A 46 -0.26 41.73 59.85
N GLY A 47 -1.40 41.58 59.15
CA GLY A 47 -1.93 42.53 58.19
C GLY A 47 -1.37 42.38 56.76
N ARG A 48 -0.42 41.47 56.53
CA ARG A 48 0.15 41.19 55.20
C ARG A 48 -0.89 40.51 54.31
N TRP A 49 -0.91 40.89 53.04
CA TRP A 49 -1.76 40.26 52.01
C TRP A 49 -0.97 39.23 51.20
N GLN A 50 -1.68 38.21 50.72
CA GLN A 50 -1.21 37.21 49.76
C GLN A 50 -2.32 36.91 48.77
N ASP A 51 -1.94 36.49 47.56
CA ASP A 51 -2.84 36.18 46.45
C ASP A 51 -2.36 34.95 45.67
N THR A 52 -3.19 34.46 44.75
CA THR A 52 -2.87 33.28 43.92
C THR A 52 -2.12 33.59 42.63
N ASP A 53 -2.06 34.84 42.16
CA ASP A 53 -1.43 35.13 40.86
C ASP A 53 0.09 35.32 40.94
N GLN A 54 0.63 35.46 42.17
CA GLN A 54 2.06 35.54 42.47
C GLN A 54 2.78 36.62 41.67
N CYS A 55 2.10 37.73 41.35
CA CYS A 55 2.70 38.84 40.59
C CYS A 55 3.74 39.65 41.39
N GLY A 56 3.98 39.30 42.66
CA GLY A 56 4.94 39.93 43.55
C GLY A 56 4.44 41.21 44.23
N GLN A 57 3.24 41.66 43.88
CA GLN A 57 2.52 42.74 44.57
C GLN A 57 1.26 42.15 45.21
N PRO A 58 1.14 42.18 46.55
CA PRO A 58 -0.06 41.68 47.21
C PRO A 58 -1.31 42.41 46.74
N ASP A 59 -2.36 41.67 46.39
CA ASP A 59 -3.66 42.21 46.03
C ASP A 59 -4.61 42.28 47.24
N PRO A 60 -4.87 43.47 47.82
CA PRO A 60 -5.80 43.60 48.92
C PRO A 60 -7.25 43.49 48.45
N TYR A 61 -8.13 43.03 49.34
CA TYR A 61 -9.57 43.13 49.15
C TYR A 61 -9.98 44.57 48.84
N GLY A 62 -10.90 44.76 47.88
CA GLY A 62 -11.33 46.08 47.41
C GLY A 62 -10.47 46.68 46.29
N LEU A 63 -9.48 45.97 45.76
CA LEU A 63 -8.78 46.41 44.55
C LEU A 63 -9.72 46.38 43.32
N THR A 64 -9.77 47.46 42.55
CA THR A 64 -10.60 47.56 41.33
C THR A 64 -9.78 47.37 40.06
N ASN A 65 -10.39 46.83 39.01
CA ASN A 65 -9.78 46.59 37.70
C ASN A 65 -8.49 45.75 37.78
N LYS A 66 -8.45 44.79 38.70
CA LYS A 66 -7.34 43.84 38.83
C LYS A 66 -7.27 43.02 37.55
N THR A 67 -6.10 43.02 36.92
CA THR A 67 -5.81 42.19 35.75
C THR A 67 -5.00 40.98 36.20
N LEU A 68 -5.52 39.80 35.94
CA LEU A 68 -4.85 38.54 36.27
C LEU A 68 -3.78 38.22 35.22
N LYS A 69 -2.80 37.40 35.62
CA LYS A 69 -1.82 36.84 34.69
C LYS A 69 -2.54 36.12 33.54
N PRO A 70 -2.15 36.37 32.28
CA PRO A 70 -2.76 35.68 31.14
C PRO A 70 -2.66 34.15 31.26
N GLU A 71 -3.74 33.47 30.90
CA GLU A 71 -3.86 32.03 30.90
C GLU A 71 -3.85 31.53 29.44
N VAL A 72 -3.03 30.52 29.16
CA VAL A 72 -2.96 29.90 27.83
C VAL A 72 -3.80 28.63 27.85
N PHE A 73 -4.78 28.56 26.96
CA PHE A 73 -5.58 27.37 26.72
C PHE A 73 -5.12 26.70 25.44
N THR A 74 -4.95 25.38 25.52
CA THR A 74 -4.54 24.54 24.39
C THR A 74 -5.68 23.62 24.03
N LEU A 75 -5.98 23.56 22.73
CA LEU A 75 -6.84 22.56 22.15
C LEU A 75 -6.31 21.16 22.48
N PRO A 76 -7.14 20.21 22.95
CA PRO A 76 -6.74 18.83 23.18
C PRO A 76 -6.31 18.19 21.85
N GLN A 77 -4.99 18.11 21.61
CA GLN A 77 -4.42 17.88 20.28
C GLN A 77 -4.88 16.58 19.60
N THR A 78 -5.16 15.51 20.33
CA THR A 78 -5.28 14.16 19.76
C THR A 78 -6.62 13.84 19.11
N GLN A 79 -7.72 14.54 19.45
CA GLN A 79 -9.06 14.15 18.99
C GLN A 79 -9.62 15.04 17.88
N TYR A 80 -9.19 16.29 17.82
CA TYR A 80 -9.83 17.29 16.97
C TYR A 80 -8.96 17.78 15.81
N THR A 81 -7.63 17.84 16.00
CA THR A 81 -6.72 18.28 14.93
C THR A 81 -6.57 17.24 13.81
N SER A 82 -6.98 15.99 14.04
CA SER A 82 -7.02 14.94 13.00
C SER A 82 -8.18 15.12 12.03
N GLY A 83 -9.32 15.65 12.51
CA GLY A 83 -10.55 15.80 11.73
C GLY A 83 -10.84 17.22 11.26
N PHE A 84 -10.19 18.24 11.83
CA PHE A 84 -10.46 19.65 11.53
C PHE A 84 -9.19 20.47 11.35
N THR A 85 -9.26 21.45 10.44
CA THR A 85 -8.32 22.58 10.40
C THR A 85 -8.94 23.73 11.19
N VAL A 86 -8.27 24.15 12.26
CA VAL A 86 -8.76 25.22 13.14
C VAL A 86 -8.69 26.55 12.40
N THR A 87 -9.81 27.25 12.32
CA THR A 87 -9.93 28.53 11.60
C THR A 87 -10.23 29.70 12.53
N ARG A 88 -10.83 29.46 13.70
CA ARG A 88 -11.20 30.51 14.65
C ARG A 88 -11.38 29.98 16.07
N VAL A 89 -11.11 30.84 17.05
CA VAL A 89 -11.39 30.58 18.47
C VAL A 89 -12.06 31.81 19.09
N GLU A 90 -13.10 31.57 19.88
CA GLU A 90 -13.87 32.59 20.60
C GLU A 90 -13.87 32.36 22.10
N ILE A 91 -13.92 33.46 22.84
CA ILE A 91 -13.88 33.49 24.29
C ILE A 91 -15.13 34.21 24.80
N GLU A 92 -15.87 33.54 25.68
CA GLU A 92 -17.04 34.09 26.35
C GLU A 92 -16.91 33.90 27.86
N TYR A 93 -17.46 34.83 28.64
CA TYR A 93 -17.47 34.76 30.10
C TYR A 93 -18.86 34.95 30.71
N ASP A 94 -19.77 35.56 29.95
CA ASP A 94 -21.20 35.63 30.23
C ASP A 94 -21.91 34.74 29.22
N PHE A 95 -22.10 33.47 29.59
CA PHE A 95 -22.60 32.44 28.69
C PHE A 95 -23.70 31.61 29.37
N THR A 96 -24.58 31.02 28.56
CA THR A 96 -25.59 30.06 29.00
C THR A 96 -25.52 28.82 28.12
N LEU A 97 -25.52 27.63 28.72
CA LEU A 97 -25.46 26.35 28.01
C LEU A 97 -26.61 25.43 28.43
N THR A 98 -26.99 24.50 27.55
CA THR A 98 -27.79 23.34 27.98
C THR A 98 -26.95 22.33 28.75
N ASN A 99 -27.59 21.34 29.39
CA ASN A 99 -26.88 20.24 30.05
C ASN A 99 -26.00 19.45 29.07
N GLU A 100 -26.49 19.20 27.86
CA GLU A 100 -25.76 18.48 26.82
C GLU A 100 -24.54 19.26 26.34
N GLU A 101 -24.69 20.56 26.16
CA GLU A 101 -23.61 21.46 25.77
C GLU A 101 -22.53 21.58 26.85
N LEU A 102 -22.94 21.72 28.12
CA LEU A 102 -22.03 21.77 29.27
C LEU A 102 -21.25 20.46 29.42
N LYS A 103 -21.93 19.32 29.24
CA LYS A 103 -21.28 18.00 29.25
C LYS A 103 -20.28 17.84 28.11
N SER A 104 -20.65 18.29 26.91
CA SER A 104 -19.76 18.32 25.74
C SER A 104 -18.56 19.23 25.96
N ALA A 105 -18.68 20.23 26.85
CA ALA A 105 -17.62 21.13 27.25
C ALA A 105 -16.69 20.59 28.35
N GLY A 106 -16.83 19.33 28.75
CA GLY A 106 -15.94 18.65 29.70
C GLY A 106 -16.36 18.74 31.16
N ARG A 107 -17.61 19.14 31.46
CA ARG A 107 -18.16 19.17 32.82
C ARG A 107 -19.08 17.98 33.08
N SER A 108 -19.29 17.61 34.34
CA SER A 108 -20.08 16.42 34.72
C SER A 108 -21.36 16.77 35.48
N GLU A 109 -21.43 17.95 36.07
CA GLU A 109 -22.59 18.52 36.73
C GLU A 109 -23.65 19.05 35.73
N SER A 110 -24.87 19.31 36.22
CA SER A 110 -25.91 19.99 35.42
C SER A 110 -25.64 21.49 35.29
N TRP A 111 -26.24 22.10 34.27
CA TRP A 111 -26.20 23.55 34.06
C TRP A 111 -26.72 24.32 35.26
N ASP A 112 -27.82 23.90 35.88
CA ASP A 112 -28.37 24.60 37.05
C ASP A 112 -27.37 24.63 38.23
N ILE A 113 -26.67 23.51 38.47
CA ILE A 113 -25.63 23.42 39.51
C ILE A 113 -24.43 24.29 39.13
N PHE A 114 -23.97 24.21 37.87
CA PHE A 114 -22.85 25.00 37.38
C PHE A 114 -23.14 26.51 37.44
N ASN A 115 -24.32 26.92 36.98
CA ASN A 115 -24.79 28.30 36.97
C ASN A 115 -24.92 28.87 38.39
N ALA A 116 -25.53 28.11 39.31
CA ALA A 116 -25.64 28.49 40.71
C ALA A 116 -24.28 28.60 41.41
N LYS A 117 -23.30 27.78 41.02
CA LYS A 117 -21.98 27.77 41.64
C LYS A 117 -21.02 28.83 41.09
N TYR A 118 -21.05 29.07 39.78
CA TYR A 118 -20.00 29.83 39.08
C TYR A 118 -20.50 31.09 38.35
N ILE A 119 -21.61 31.01 37.62
CA ILE A 119 -22.06 32.11 36.74
C ILE A 119 -22.85 33.17 37.52
N THR A 120 -23.73 32.75 38.43
CA THR A 120 -24.46 33.68 39.31
C THR A 120 -23.57 34.33 40.38
N LYS A 121 -22.36 33.80 40.58
CA LYS A 121 -21.33 34.30 41.50
C LYS A 121 -20.14 34.92 40.75
N LEU A 122 -20.37 35.53 39.59
CA LEU A 122 -19.31 36.21 38.82
C LEU A 122 -18.82 37.48 39.53
N PRO A 123 -17.49 37.75 39.52
CA PRO A 123 -16.93 38.97 40.10
C PRO A 123 -17.51 40.25 39.47
N ASN A 124 -17.57 41.33 40.25
CA ASN A 124 -17.95 42.62 39.68
C ASN A 124 -16.98 43.02 38.57
N LYS A 125 -17.54 43.57 37.48
CA LYS A 125 -16.80 43.94 36.27
C LYS A 125 -15.91 42.82 35.74
N TYR A 126 -16.29 41.56 35.98
CA TYR A 126 -15.59 40.44 35.39
C TYR A 126 -15.62 40.54 33.87
N LYS A 127 -14.44 40.34 33.27
CA LYS A 127 -14.25 40.33 31.84
C LYS A 127 -13.16 39.31 31.51
N ALA A 128 -13.37 38.53 30.47
CA ALA A 128 -12.33 37.70 29.86
C ALA A 128 -12.19 38.09 28.39
N GLU A 129 -10.96 38.36 27.95
CA GLU A 129 -10.66 38.77 26.58
C GLU A 129 -9.55 37.93 25.98
N LYS A 130 -9.71 37.60 24.70
CA LYS A 130 -8.64 37.03 23.88
C LYS A 130 -7.58 38.10 23.60
N ILE A 131 -6.34 37.85 24.02
CA ILE A 131 -5.20 38.76 23.80
C ILE A 131 -4.13 38.19 22.85
N GLY A 132 -4.25 36.91 22.48
CA GLY A 132 -3.38 36.25 21.50
C GLY A 132 -3.92 34.87 21.11
N GLU A 133 -3.52 34.37 19.95
CA GLU A 133 -3.85 33.02 19.48
C GLU A 133 -2.76 32.51 18.52
N ASP A 134 -2.59 31.19 18.49
CA ASP A 134 -1.84 30.47 17.46
C ASP A 134 -2.72 29.29 17.03
N LEU A 135 -3.48 29.49 15.95
CA LEU A 135 -4.44 28.50 15.44
C LEU A 135 -3.74 27.25 14.89
N ALA A 136 -2.50 27.37 14.40
CA ALA A 136 -1.73 26.23 13.91
C ALA A 136 -1.29 25.31 15.05
N GLN A 137 -0.98 25.90 16.22
CA GLN A 137 -0.70 25.13 17.44
C GLN A 137 -1.96 24.82 18.27
N GLY A 138 -3.11 25.38 17.89
CA GLY A 138 -4.36 25.25 18.64
C GLY A 138 -4.28 25.89 20.02
N THR A 139 -3.74 27.10 20.13
CA THR A 139 -3.62 27.81 21.42
C THR A 139 -4.32 29.17 21.40
N VAL A 140 -4.88 29.56 22.54
CA VAL A 140 -5.48 30.88 22.77
C VAL A 140 -5.04 31.43 24.13
N THR A 141 -4.63 32.68 24.17
CA THR A 141 -4.23 33.38 25.40
C THR A 141 -5.34 34.32 25.84
N VAL A 142 -5.79 34.14 27.08
CA VAL A 142 -6.92 34.89 27.66
C VAL A 142 -6.43 35.74 28.82
N GLN A 143 -6.81 37.02 28.82
CA GLN A 143 -6.62 37.93 29.95
C GLN A 143 -7.95 38.13 30.67
N LYS A 144 -7.89 38.11 32.00
CA LYS A 144 -9.06 38.28 32.87
C LYS A 144 -8.92 39.56 33.68
N THR A 145 -10.01 40.30 33.80
CA THR A 145 -10.09 41.51 34.63
C THR A 145 -11.30 41.44 35.56
N LEU A 146 -11.16 41.88 36.81
CA LEU A 146 -12.23 41.88 37.82
C LEU A 146 -12.01 42.94 38.89
N ASP A 147 -13.07 43.29 39.61
CA ASP A 147 -13.00 43.99 40.90
C ASP A 147 -12.98 42.96 42.04
N LEU A 148 -12.11 43.14 43.02
CA LEU A 148 -12.04 42.35 44.25
C LEU A 148 -13.06 42.84 45.29
N MET A 149 -14.27 43.18 44.83
CA MET A 149 -15.42 43.62 45.64
C MET A 149 -16.75 43.49 44.86
N PRO A 150 -17.89 43.22 45.51
CA PRO A 150 -17.98 42.73 46.89
C PRO A 150 -17.39 41.33 47.00
N GLU A 151 -17.22 40.87 48.23
CA GLU A 151 -16.97 39.47 48.52
C GLU A 151 -18.08 38.59 47.94
N LEU A 152 -17.69 37.56 47.20
CA LEU A 152 -18.62 36.56 46.67
C LEU A 152 -18.57 35.26 47.48
N LEU A 153 -17.39 34.92 48.01
CA LEU A 153 -17.14 33.76 48.86
C LEU A 153 -16.16 34.17 49.96
N ASP A 154 -16.68 34.44 51.16
CA ASP A 154 -15.88 34.71 52.36
C ASP A 154 -15.35 33.38 52.92
N LEU A 155 -14.03 33.19 52.88
CA LEU A 155 -13.37 31.96 53.36
C LEU A 155 -13.37 31.86 54.89
N LYS A 156 -13.75 32.92 55.63
CA LYS A 156 -14.01 32.80 57.06
C LYS A 156 -15.28 32.04 57.37
N ASP A 157 -16.27 32.06 56.47
CA ASP A 157 -17.51 31.32 56.65
C ASP A 157 -17.24 29.82 56.53
N PRO A 158 -17.43 29.02 57.60
CA PRO A 158 -17.25 27.58 57.54
C PRO A 158 -18.13 26.89 56.50
N ALA A 159 -19.33 27.42 56.22
CA ALA A 159 -20.22 26.85 55.21
C ALA A 159 -19.66 27.03 53.78
N VAL A 160 -19.02 28.18 53.50
CA VAL A 160 -18.31 28.42 52.24
C VAL A 160 -17.11 27.47 52.14
N ARG A 161 -16.33 27.30 53.21
CA ARG A 161 -15.20 26.35 53.22
C ARG A 161 -15.65 24.91 52.99
N GLU A 162 -16.77 24.49 53.57
CA GLU A 162 -17.36 23.17 53.36
C GLU A 162 -17.81 22.99 51.89
N GLU A 163 -18.46 23.99 51.27
CA GLU A 163 -18.83 23.98 49.84
C GLU A 163 -17.60 23.83 48.92
N LEU A 164 -16.47 24.41 49.35
CA LEU A 164 -15.19 24.37 48.64
C LEU A 164 -14.35 23.13 48.96
N VAL A 165 -14.81 22.27 49.87
CA VAL A 165 -14.08 21.09 50.38
C VAL A 165 -12.71 21.48 50.96
N MET A 166 -12.64 22.66 51.58
CA MET A 166 -11.43 23.15 52.25
C MET A 166 -11.37 22.60 53.67
N THR A 167 -10.22 22.10 54.07
CA THR A 167 -9.94 21.62 55.44
C THR A 167 -9.26 22.72 56.27
N ASP A 168 -9.14 22.52 57.58
CA ASP A 168 -8.40 23.43 58.46
C ASP A 168 -6.89 23.49 58.13
N GLN A 169 -6.37 22.55 57.32
CA GLN A 169 -5.01 22.62 56.79
C GLN A 169 -4.89 23.60 55.62
N ASP A 170 -5.99 23.84 54.89
CA ASP A 170 -6.02 24.70 53.71
C ASP A 170 -6.29 26.17 54.07
N PHE A 171 -6.95 26.43 55.20
CA PHE A 171 -7.26 27.78 55.66
C PHE A 171 -7.23 27.90 57.18
N SER A 172 -6.49 28.88 57.70
CA SER A 172 -6.47 29.18 59.13
C SER A 172 -7.65 30.06 59.53
N ASP A 173 -8.35 29.69 60.61
CA ASP A 173 -9.43 30.50 61.19
C ASP A 173 -8.99 31.93 61.62
N LEU A 174 -7.67 32.15 61.73
CA LEU A 174 -7.10 33.45 62.07
C LEU A 174 -6.89 34.37 60.85
N ALA A 175 -6.98 33.85 59.63
CA ALA A 175 -6.83 34.61 58.40
C ALA A 175 -8.17 35.20 57.92
N GLN A 176 -8.11 36.30 57.17
CA GLN A 176 -9.25 36.72 56.33
C GLN A 176 -8.98 36.25 54.91
N GLY A 177 -9.98 35.82 54.17
CA GLY A 177 -9.76 35.33 52.82
C GLY A 177 -11.01 35.36 51.97
N TRP A 178 -10.83 35.53 50.68
CA TRP A 178 -11.91 35.63 49.71
C TRP A 178 -11.53 34.89 48.43
N ARG A 179 -12.53 34.25 47.80
CA ARG A 179 -12.38 33.54 46.52
C ARG A 179 -13.31 34.13 45.46
N TRP A 180 -12.77 34.27 44.26
CA TRP A 180 -13.50 34.62 43.04
C TRP A 180 -13.33 33.51 42.01
N TYR A 181 -14.44 33.05 41.41
CA TYR A 181 -14.38 32.16 40.26
C TYR A 181 -14.25 32.96 38.96
N THR A 182 -13.42 32.46 38.06
CA THR A 182 -13.19 33.07 36.75
C THR A 182 -13.50 32.07 35.63
N PRO A 183 -14.80 31.74 35.43
CA PRO A 183 -15.20 30.83 34.37
C PRO A 183 -14.97 31.48 33.01
N VAL A 184 -14.61 30.65 32.04
CA VAL A 184 -14.48 31.04 30.64
C VAL A 184 -14.95 29.90 29.76
N LEU A 185 -15.71 30.24 28.73
CA LEU A 185 -16.13 29.37 27.66
C LEU A 185 -15.24 29.64 26.45
N ILE A 186 -14.69 28.57 25.89
CA ILE A 186 -13.80 28.58 24.74
C ILE A 186 -14.48 27.79 23.62
N ASN A 187 -14.83 28.46 22.54
CA ASN A 187 -15.47 27.88 21.37
C ASN A 187 -14.43 27.78 20.24
N TRP A 188 -14.16 26.56 19.78
CA TRP A 188 -13.21 26.29 18.70
C TRP A 188 -13.95 25.94 17.40
N TYR A 189 -13.62 26.68 16.34
CA TYR A 189 -14.21 26.55 15.02
C TYR A 189 -13.17 26.08 14.01
N GLY A 190 -13.64 25.31 13.03
CA GLY A 190 -12.78 24.74 12.01
C GLY A 190 -13.58 24.19 10.84
N VAL A 191 -12.85 23.92 9.77
CA VAL A 191 -13.37 23.23 8.59
C VAL A 191 -12.98 21.76 8.72
N PRO A 192 -13.91 20.80 8.50
CA PRO A 192 -13.54 19.39 8.40
C PRO A 192 -12.39 19.22 7.43
N ARG A 193 -11.33 18.54 7.86
CA ARG A 193 -10.38 18.00 6.91
C ARG A 193 -11.18 16.99 6.09
N GLN A 194 -11.28 17.22 4.78
CA GLN A 194 -11.75 16.16 3.90
C GLN A 194 -10.92 14.92 4.23
N ALA A 195 -11.59 13.82 4.54
CA ALA A 195 -10.89 12.55 4.67
C ALA A 195 -10.12 12.39 3.36
N LEU A 196 -8.79 12.41 3.44
CA LEU A 196 -7.94 12.16 2.29
C LEU A 196 -8.36 10.78 1.79
N GLN A 197 -9.13 10.75 0.71
CA GLN A 197 -9.40 9.51 0.03
C GLN A 197 -8.02 8.98 -0.38
N PRO A 198 -7.71 7.70 -0.13
CA PRO A 198 -6.53 7.12 -0.72
C PRO A 198 -6.58 7.33 -2.24
N PRO A 199 -5.46 7.68 -2.89
CA PRO A 199 -5.44 7.73 -4.36
C PRO A 199 -5.79 6.36 -4.93
N ASP A 200 -6.32 6.33 -6.15
CA ASP A 200 -6.62 5.10 -6.90
C ASP A 200 -5.82 5.12 -8.21
N PHE A 201 -4.61 4.55 -8.15
CA PHE A 201 -3.69 4.50 -9.27
C PHE A 201 -3.75 3.16 -9.98
N SER A 202 -3.99 3.18 -11.29
CA SER A 202 -3.97 1.98 -12.12
C SER A 202 -2.85 1.98 -13.14
N VAL A 203 -2.46 0.78 -13.58
CA VAL A 203 -1.55 0.57 -14.70
C VAL A 203 -2.10 -0.50 -15.64
N THR A 204 -1.91 -0.28 -16.95
CA THR A 204 -2.26 -1.26 -17.99
C THR A 204 -1.17 -1.34 -19.04
N LEU A 205 -0.94 -2.53 -19.59
CA LEU A 205 -0.05 -2.77 -20.71
C LEU A 205 -0.84 -2.88 -22.01
N ASP A 206 -0.30 -2.35 -23.11
CA ASP A 206 -0.91 -2.46 -24.45
C ASP A 206 -0.84 -3.88 -25.04
N LYS A 207 -0.02 -4.75 -24.45
CA LYS A 207 0.19 -6.14 -24.88
C LYS A 207 0.58 -7.04 -23.71
N HIS A 208 -0.05 -8.21 -23.60
CA HIS A 208 0.12 -9.15 -22.49
C HIS A 208 0.94 -10.40 -22.82
N GLU A 209 1.30 -10.63 -24.09
CA GLU A 209 1.98 -11.87 -24.49
C GLU A 209 2.86 -11.71 -25.74
N PHE A 210 4.07 -12.26 -25.69
CA PHE A 210 5.03 -12.38 -26.78
C PHE A 210 5.41 -13.86 -26.94
N LYS A 211 5.13 -14.47 -28.09
CA LYS A 211 5.41 -15.89 -28.38
C LYS A 211 6.55 -16.05 -29.36
N ASN A 212 7.22 -17.20 -29.28
CA ASN A 212 8.25 -17.64 -30.22
C ASN A 212 9.37 -16.60 -30.36
N MET A 213 9.76 -15.98 -29.24
CA MET A 213 10.83 -15.01 -29.20
C MET A 213 12.17 -15.71 -29.10
N ASP A 214 13.17 -15.23 -29.84
CA ASP A 214 14.52 -15.76 -29.75
C ASP A 214 15.31 -15.03 -28.62
N PRO A 215 16.16 -15.74 -27.86
CA PRO A 215 17.01 -15.09 -26.87
C PRO A 215 17.89 -14.00 -27.50
N GLY A 216 17.88 -12.81 -26.91
CA GLY A 216 18.57 -11.62 -27.46
C GLY A 216 17.65 -10.65 -28.21
N ASP A 217 16.44 -11.07 -28.61
CA ASP A 217 15.46 -10.18 -29.22
C ASP A 217 15.09 -9.03 -28.28
N LYS A 218 14.74 -7.88 -28.85
CA LYS A 218 14.17 -6.75 -28.12
C LYS A 218 12.64 -6.82 -28.23
N VAL A 219 11.97 -6.81 -27.08
CA VAL A 219 10.53 -6.60 -27.02
C VAL A 219 10.25 -5.22 -26.46
N THR A 220 9.29 -4.55 -27.08
CA THR A 220 8.85 -3.21 -26.69
C THR A 220 7.34 -3.23 -26.51
N LEU A 221 6.87 -2.63 -25.42
CA LEU A 221 5.45 -2.43 -25.10
C LEU A 221 5.25 -1.08 -24.42
N THR A 222 3.98 -0.69 -24.27
CA THR A 222 3.59 0.58 -23.66
C THR A 222 2.83 0.30 -22.37
N ALA A 223 3.28 0.89 -21.27
CA ALA A 223 2.52 0.98 -20.02
C ALA A 223 1.78 2.31 -19.98
N THR A 224 0.49 2.26 -19.63
CA THR A 224 -0.36 3.43 -19.37
C THR A 224 -0.68 3.47 -17.88
N TYR A 225 -0.20 4.50 -17.19
CA TYR A 225 -0.48 4.77 -15.79
C TYR A 225 -1.56 5.85 -15.67
N LYS A 226 -2.44 5.72 -14.69
CA LYS A 226 -3.60 6.61 -14.51
C LYS A 226 -3.88 6.86 -13.03
N LEU A 227 -4.28 8.09 -12.70
CA LEU A 227 -5.05 8.38 -11.48
C LEU A 227 -6.53 8.40 -11.84
N ASN A 228 -7.38 7.67 -11.11
CA ASN A 228 -8.80 7.64 -11.41
C ASN A 228 -9.47 9.02 -11.27
N ASP A 229 -10.52 9.21 -12.06
CA ASP A 229 -11.18 10.50 -12.31
C ASP A 229 -12.10 10.95 -11.17
N ASP A 230 -12.42 10.05 -10.25
CA ASP A 230 -13.21 10.32 -9.04
C ASP A 230 -12.37 10.88 -7.88
N HIS A 231 -11.03 10.88 -8.00
CA HIS A 231 -10.15 11.46 -6.98
C HIS A 231 -10.24 13.00 -6.97
N PRO A 232 -10.36 13.68 -5.81
CA PRO A 232 -10.70 15.11 -5.77
C PRO A 232 -9.53 16.06 -6.07
N GLN A 233 -8.30 15.58 -6.12
CA GLN A 233 -7.11 16.43 -6.21
C GLN A 233 -5.95 15.74 -6.95
N PRO A 234 -4.90 16.47 -7.37
CA PRO A 234 -3.71 15.86 -7.93
C PRO A 234 -2.93 15.04 -6.89
N GLU A 235 -2.28 13.97 -7.35
CA GLU A 235 -1.51 13.08 -6.48
C GLU A 235 -0.19 12.66 -7.14
N LYS A 236 0.81 12.35 -6.31
CA LYS A 236 2.09 11.85 -6.78
C LYS A 236 2.14 10.34 -6.70
N ALA A 237 2.64 9.72 -7.76
CA ALA A 237 2.91 8.29 -7.81
C ALA A 237 4.37 8.01 -8.14
N LYS A 238 4.88 6.93 -7.56
CA LYS A 238 6.11 6.29 -7.97
C LYS A 238 5.82 5.24 -9.03
N LEU A 239 6.51 5.32 -10.16
CA LEU A 239 6.35 4.38 -11.27
C LEU A 239 7.48 3.35 -11.28
N GLY A 240 7.18 2.13 -11.70
CA GLY A 240 8.16 1.08 -11.88
C GLY A 240 7.85 0.19 -13.07
N ALA A 241 8.90 -0.30 -13.73
CA ALA A 241 8.85 -1.39 -14.68
C ALA A 241 9.96 -2.39 -14.37
N PHE A 242 9.68 -3.68 -14.54
CA PHE A 242 10.57 -4.77 -14.18
C PHE A 242 10.57 -5.85 -15.25
N HIS A 243 11.74 -6.42 -15.51
CA HIS A 243 11.88 -7.68 -16.21
C HIS A 243 12.07 -8.79 -15.17
N VAL A 244 11.09 -9.67 -15.06
CA VAL A 244 11.05 -10.72 -14.04
C VAL A 244 11.62 -12.02 -14.61
N ILE A 245 12.78 -12.42 -14.10
CA ILE A 245 13.51 -13.64 -14.49
C ILE A 245 13.93 -14.37 -13.21
N GLY A 246 12.96 -14.95 -12.50
CA GLY A 246 13.16 -15.50 -11.15
C GLY A 246 13.34 -14.43 -10.05
N ALA A 247 13.75 -13.22 -10.41
CA ALA A 247 13.78 -12.01 -9.58
C ALA A 247 13.38 -10.79 -10.42
N GLU A 248 13.01 -9.68 -9.76
CA GLU A 248 12.69 -8.42 -10.41
C GLU A 248 13.96 -7.64 -10.77
N TYR A 249 14.14 -7.33 -12.05
CA TYR A 249 15.20 -6.46 -12.53
C TYR A 249 14.60 -5.15 -13.06
N PRO A 250 14.98 -3.98 -12.52
CA PRO A 250 14.38 -2.71 -12.92
C PRO A 250 14.67 -2.41 -14.40
N VAL A 251 13.66 -1.88 -15.08
CA VAL A 251 13.70 -1.47 -16.49
C VAL A 251 13.42 0.02 -16.55
N THR A 252 14.16 0.73 -17.41
CA THR A 252 13.94 2.15 -17.63
C THR A 252 12.59 2.39 -18.30
N LEU A 253 11.79 3.29 -17.72
CA LEU A 253 10.59 3.83 -18.33
C LEU A 253 10.96 4.99 -19.25
N GLU A 254 10.69 4.86 -20.55
CA GLU A 254 10.90 5.95 -21.51
C GLU A 254 9.56 6.67 -21.77
N PRO A 255 9.37 7.92 -21.30
CA PRO A 255 8.10 8.62 -21.49
C PRO A 255 7.81 8.85 -22.99
N LEU A 256 6.56 8.62 -23.42
CA LEU A 256 6.14 8.91 -24.79
C LEU A 256 6.00 10.42 -25.03
N ASP A 257 5.64 11.18 -24.00
CA ASP A 257 5.67 12.65 -23.99
C ASP A 257 6.79 13.12 -23.04
N PRO A 258 7.83 13.83 -23.51
CA PRO A 258 8.93 14.28 -22.67
C PRO A 258 8.54 15.09 -21.42
N LYS A 259 7.35 15.73 -21.41
CA LYS A 259 6.84 16.47 -20.23
C LYS A 259 6.49 15.53 -19.08
N ASP A 260 6.27 14.24 -19.38
CA ASP A 260 5.88 13.20 -18.43
C ASP A 260 7.09 12.41 -17.93
N ALA A 261 8.31 12.94 -18.07
CA ALA A 261 9.49 12.34 -17.46
C ALA A 261 9.36 12.38 -15.92
N PRO A 262 9.48 11.22 -15.22
CA PRO A 262 9.50 11.21 -13.77
C PRO A 262 10.80 11.83 -13.25
N ASP A 263 10.81 12.21 -11.97
CA ASP A 263 12.01 12.69 -11.31
C ASP A 263 13.03 11.56 -11.03
N ASN A 264 14.14 11.92 -10.36
CA ASN A 264 15.22 10.97 -10.07
C ASN A 264 14.80 9.80 -9.15
N ASP A 265 13.70 9.94 -8.41
CA ASP A 265 13.16 8.92 -7.52
C ASP A 265 12.02 8.11 -8.20
N SER A 266 11.85 8.32 -9.52
CA SER A 266 10.77 7.76 -10.34
C SER A 266 9.38 8.24 -9.93
N VAL A 267 9.28 9.45 -9.35
CA VAL A 267 8.03 10.06 -8.91
C VAL A 267 7.51 11.05 -9.95
N ILE A 268 6.20 11.08 -10.14
CA ILE A 268 5.51 12.03 -11.01
C ILE A 268 4.10 12.36 -10.49
N GLU A 269 3.63 13.57 -10.76
CA GLU A 269 2.28 14.03 -10.42
C GLU A 269 1.26 13.68 -11.53
N PHE A 270 0.06 13.28 -11.11
CA PHE A 270 -1.11 13.05 -11.94
C PHE A 270 -2.25 13.97 -11.51
N GLN A 271 -2.94 14.57 -12.48
CA GLN A 271 -4.26 15.15 -12.28
C GLN A 271 -5.33 14.04 -12.26
N PRO A 272 -6.48 14.22 -11.59
CA PRO A 272 -7.59 13.27 -11.65
C PRO A 272 -7.99 12.94 -13.10
N GLY A 273 -8.01 11.66 -13.45
CA GLY A 273 -8.30 11.17 -14.79
C GLY A 273 -7.15 11.28 -15.80
N GLU A 274 -6.01 11.87 -15.43
CA GLU A 274 -4.84 11.96 -16.31
C GLU A 274 -4.21 10.59 -16.56
N GLN A 275 -3.75 10.38 -17.80
CA GLN A 275 -3.03 9.18 -18.21
C GLN A 275 -1.65 9.56 -18.74
N LYS A 276 -0.63 8.78 -18.36
CA LYS A 276 0.74 8.95 -18.81
C LYS A 276 1.26 7.64 -19.37
N GLN A 277 1.93 7.71 -20.51
CA GLN A 277 2.36 6.54 -21.26
C GLN A 277 3.88 6.45 -21.34
N TYR A 278 4.38 5.24 -21.13
CA TYR A 278 5.81 4.95 -21.12
C TYR A 278 6.10 3.72 -21.96
N ARG A 279 7.14 3.82 -22.77
CA ARG A 279 7.71 2.68 -23.47
C ARG A 279 8.61 1.90 -22.51
N ILE A 280 8.42 0.59 -22.50
CA ILE A 280 9.26 -0.37 -21.79
C ILE A 280 9.92 -1.25 -22.85
N THR A 281 11.25 -1.36 -22.80
CA THR A 281 12.01 -2.24 -23.70
C THR A 281 12.89 -3.19 -22.90
N VAL A 282 12.71 -4.50 -23.12
CA VAL A 282 13.54 -5.54 -22.48
C VAL A 282 14.19 -6.46 -23.51
N THR A 283 15.20 -7.19 -23.08
CA THR A 283 15.91 -8.18 -23.92
C THR A 283 15.44 -9.57 -23.54
N VAL A 284 14.92 -10.32 -24.49
CA VAL A 284 14.44 -11.70 -24.30
C VAL A 284 15.56 -12.58 -23.77
N GLN A 285 15.27 -13.38 -22.76
CA GLN A 285 16.22 -14.30 -22.14
C GLN A 285 16.11 -15.70 -22.72
N ASN A 286 16.99 -16.62 -22.33
CA ASN A 286 16.93 -18.04 -22.72
C ASN A 286 15.86 -18.88 -22.00
N ARG A 287 14.86 -18.23 -21.40
CA ARG A 287 13.74 -18.86 -20.68
C ARG A 287 12.54 -17.92 -20.65
N ASN A 288 11.37 -18.48 -20.36
CA ASN A 288 10.16 -17.70 -20.16
C ASN A 288 10.38 -16.66 -19.05
N SER A 289 9.85 -15.46 -19.27
CA SER A 289 9.98 -14.33 -18.35
C SER A 289 8.75 -13.44 -18.45
N VAL A 290 8.63 -12.46 -17.55
CA VAL A 290 7.50 -11.53 -17.51
C VAL A 290 8.02 -10.10 -17.51
N VAL A 291 7.38 -9.20 -18.24
CA VAL A 291 7.53 -7.75 -18.05
C VAL A 291 6.39 -7.30 -17.16
N GLN A 292 6.71 -6.61 -16.08
CA GLN A 292 5.74 -6.15 -15.09
C GLN A 292 5.83 -4.65 -14.95
N ALA A 293 4.71 -3.94 -15.03
CA ALA A 293 4.61 -2.52 -14.73
C ALA A 293 3.85 -2.34 -13.41
N LYS A 294 4.31 -1.42 -12.56
CA LYS A 294 3.74 -1.16 -11.24
C LYS A 294 3.64 0.33 -10.94
N VAL A 295 2.66 0.70 -10.12
CA VAL A 295 2.47 2.06 -9.62
C VAL A 295 2.16 2.06 -8.12
N TRP A 296 2.72 3.04 -7.41
CA TRP A 296 2.49 3.22 -5.97
C TRP A 296 2.25 4.68 -5.64
N PRO A 297 1.41 5.00 -4.65
CA PRO A 297 1.35 6.34 -4.09
C PRO A 297 2.71 6.78 -3.53
N ALA A 298 3.14 8.02 -3.80
CA ALA A 298 4.42 8.54 -3.32
C ALA A 298 4.30 9.15 -1.91
N ASP A 299 3.20 9.86 -1.65
CA ASP A 299 2.97 10.61 -0.40
C ASP A 299 1.98 9.92 0.56
N ALA A 300 1.43 8.77 0.16
CA ALA A 300 0.48 7.99 0.94
C ALA A 300 0.95 6.53 1.14
N SER A 301 0.53 5.90 2.24
CA SER A 301 0.84 4.49 2.49
C SER A 301 -0.18 3.51 1.87
N ASN A 302 -1.32 4.04 1.40
CA ASN A 302 -2.46 3.26 0.93
C ASN A 302 -2.90 3.75 -0.45
N ASP A 303 -3.41 2.83 -1.24
CA ASP A 303 -4.14 3.04 -2.48
C ASP A 303 -5.59 2.54 -2.27
N ALA A 304 -6.55 3.12 -2.97
CA ALA A 304 -7.95 2.73 -2.88
C ALA A 304 -8.19 1.32 -3.46
N ASP A 305 -7.44 0.94 -4.50
CA ASP A 305 -7.54 -0.38 -5.15
C ASP A 305 -6.19 -0.92 -5.64
N TRP A 306 -5.47 -1.56 -4.72
CA TRP A 306 -4.21 -2.25 -5.03
C TRP A 306 -4.27 -3.33 -6.12
N SER A 307 -5.46 -3.81 -6.50
CA SER A 307 -5.58 -4.89 -7.49
C SER A 307 -5.25 -4.44 -8.91
N ASN A 308 -5.28 -3.13 -9.17
CA ASN A 308 -5.05 -2.54 -10.48
C ASN A 308 -3.69 -1.79 -10.59
N ASN A 309 -2.91 -1.78 -9.50
CA ASN A 309 -1.58 -1.15 -9.43
C ASN A 309 -0.46 -1.93 -10.11
N SER A 310 -0.74 -3.10 -10.70
CA SER A 310 0.23 -3.92 -11.41
C SER A 310 -0.40 -4.58 -12.64
N ASP A 311 0.34 -4.64 -13.74
CA ASP A 311 -0.02 -5.40 -14.93
C ASP A 311 1.21 -6.11 -15.53
N GLU A 312 0.99 -7.22 -16.23
CA GLU A 312 2.03 -8.18 -16.62
C GLU A 312 1.91 -8.64 -18.08
N ALA A 313 3.05 -8.77 -18.74
CA ALA A 313 3.18 -9.30 -20.09
C ALA A 313 4.16 -10.47 -20.12
N SER A 314 3.69 -11.64 -20.55
CA SER A 314 4.52 -12.84 -20.66
C SER A 314 5.39 -12.82 -21.92
N ILE A 315 6.66 -13.19 -21.76
CA ILE A 315 7.59 -13.47 -22.86
C ILE A 315 7.85 -14.98 -22.86
N LEU A 316 7.36 -15.65 -23.89
CA LEU A 316 7.49 -17.08 -24.08
C LEU A 316 8.56 -17.35 -25.14
N VAL A 317 9.61 -18.05 -24.72
CA VAL A 317 10.63 -18.56 -25.64
C VAL A 317 10.30 -19.99 -26.03
N PRO A 318 10.65 -20.42 -27.25
CA PRO A 318 10.52 -21.82 -27.63
C PRO A 318 11.30 -22.71 -26.63
N VAL A 319 10.60 -23.67 -26.05
CA VAL A 319 11.22 -24.77 -25.32
C VAL A 319 11.47 -25.90 -26.30
N ASN A 320 12.71 -26.41 -26.33
CA ASN A 320 13.09 -27.51 -27.21
C ASN A 320 12.97 -28.82 -26.45
N ASP A 321 12.30 -29.82 -27.02
CA ASP A 321 11.99 -31.07 -26.34
C ASP A 321 12.09 -32.24 -27.35
N ILE A 322 12.95 -33.21 -27.06
CA ILE A 322 13.05 -34.42 -27.87
C ILE A 322 12.77 -35.66 -27.03
N MET A 323 12.45 -36.75 -27.70
CA MET A 323 12.18 -38.05 -27.09
C MET A 323 12.88 -39.13 -27.89
N VAL A 324 13.51 -40.07 -27.19
CA VAL A 324 14.06 -41.28 -27.80
C VAL A 324 13.20 -42.48 -27.44
N GLU A 325 12.99 -43.38 -28.41
CA GLU A 325 12.20 -44.61 -28.21
C GLU A 325 12.87 -45.78 -28.94
N ILE A 326 13.00 -46.92 -28.25
CA ILE A 326 13.52 -48.18 -28.77
C ILE A 326 12.34 -49.04 -29.20
N LEU A 327 12.22 -49.26 -30.50
CA LEU A 327 11.12 -49.98 -31.13
C LEU A 327 11.64 -51.31 -31.71
N PRO A 328 11.69 -52.40 -30.93
CA PRO A 328 11.97 -53.72 -31.47
C PRO A 328 10.83 -54.16 -32.40
N SER A 329 11.15 -54.82 -33.52
CA SER A 329 10.11 -55.30 -34.44
C SER A 329 9.24 -56.38 -33.80
N MET A 330 9.81 -57.12 -32.84
CA MET A 330 9.12 -58.11 -31.99
C MET A 330 9.76 -58.14 -30.59
N ASN A 331 8.95 -58.23 -29.54
CA ASN A 331 9.41 -58.54 -28.19
C ASN A 331 8.30 -59.32 -27.43
N PRO A 332 8.48 -60.61 -27.08
CA PRO A 332 9.69 -61.43 -27.29
C PRO A 332 9.99 -61.70 -28.77
N TRP A 333 11.26 -61.96 -29.07
CA TRP A 333 11.74 -62.39 -30.38
C TRP A 333 11.78 -63.92 -30.43
N GLU A 334 10.79 -64.53 -31.05
CA GLU A 334 10.69 -66.00 -31.18
C GLU A 334 11.29 -66.47 -32.52
N THR A 335 12.21 -67.42 -32.47
CA THR A 335 12.87 -67.95 -33.68
C THR A 335 13.13 -69.45 -33.59
N ASN A 336 13.13 -70.13 -34.74
CA ASN A 336 13.57 -71.52 -34.89
C ASN A 336 14.89 -71.63 -35.66
N ASN A 337 15.54 -70.49 -35.94
CA ASN A 337 16.74 -70.41 -36.75
C ASN A 337 17.80 -69.60 -35.99
N LEU A 338 18.80 -70.27 -35.41
CA LEU A 338 19.94 -69.61 -34.79
C LEU A 338 21.21 -69.88 -35.62
N PRO A 339 22.04 -68.86 -35.93
CA PRO A 339 21.88 -67.46 -35.53
C PRO A 339 20.75 -66.72 -36.27
N ASP A 340 20.09 -65.78 -35.59
CA ASP A 340 19.02 -64.94 -36.15
C ASP A 340 19.37 -63.45 -36.09
N LEU A 341 18.76 -62.65 -36.98
CA LEU A 341 18.90 -61.18 -36.99
C LEU A 341 17.74 -60.55 -36.22
N VAL A 342 18.02 -59.94 -35.07
CA VAL A 342 17.05 -59.12 -34.33
C VAL A 342 17.01 -57.72 -34.93
N GLU A 343 15.82 -57.31 -35.38
CA GLU A 343 15.59 -55.99 -35.99
C GLU A 343 14.97 -55.01 -34.99
N THR A 344 15.68 -53.89 -34.75
CA THR A 344 15.25 -52.84 -33.82
C THR A 344 15.42 -51.48 -34.48
N THR A 345 14.44 -50.60 -34.32
CA THR A 345 14.51 -49.20 -34.75
C THR A 345 14.62 -48.30 -33.54
N ILE A 346 15.50 -47.31 -33.59
CA ILE A 346 15.58 -46.23 -32.60
C ILE A 346 14.95 -45.00 -33.22
N SER A 347 13.84 -44.52 -32.65
CA SER A 347 13.16 -43.30 -33.07
C SER A 347 13.62 -42.16 -32.17
N VAL A 348 13.97 -41.02 -32.78
CA VAL A 348 14.15 -39.76 -32.05
C VAL A 348 13.16 -38.75 -32.59
N THR A 349 12.25 -38.30 -31.75
CA THR A 349 11.15 -37.40 -32.11
C THR A 349 11.33 -36.05 -31.44
N ARG A 350 11.12 -34.97 -32.19
CA ARG A 350 11.00 -33.63 -31.64
C ARG A 350 9.54 -33.35 -31.30
N LYS A 351 9.25 -33.01 -30.04
CA LYS A 351 7.88 -32.91 -29.50
C LYS A 351 7.20 -31.59 -29.83
N GLU A 352 7.95 -30.52 -30.04
CA GLU A 352 7.42 -29.21 -30.39
C GLU A 352 7.33 -28.97 -31.90
N ASN A 353 6.36 -28.13 -32.30
CA ASN A 353 6.07 -27.79 -33.70
C ASN A 353 6.53 -26.37 -34.09
N SER A 354 7.47 -25.77 -33.36
CA SER A 354 8.00 -24.42 -33.60
C SER A 354 9.52 -24.36 -33.47
N GLY A 355 10.15 -23.33 -34.05
CA GLY A 355 11.59 -23.05 -33.93
C GLY A 355 12.44 -23.47 -35.14
N GLY A 356 13.76 -23.24 -35.06
CA GLY A 356 14.74 -23.68 -36.05
C GLY A 356 15.12 -25.15 -35.89
N ASN A 357 15.89 -25.72 -36.81
CA ASN A 357 16.33 -27.12 -36.74
C ASN A 357 17.23 -27.38 -35.51
N LEU A 358 17.01 -28.50 -34.81
CA LEU A 358 17.82 -28.89 -33.66
C LEU A 358 18.92 -29.88 -34.04
N PRO A 359 20.19 -29.59 -33.73
CA PRO A 359 21.27 -30.53 -33.91
C PRO A 359 21.27 -31.56 -32.75
N VAL A 360 21.10 -32.84 -33.10
CA VAL A 360 20.92 -33.95 -32.15
C VAL A 360 22.01 -35.01 -32.34
N LYS A 361 22.52 -35.53 -31.21
CA LYS A 361 23.42 -36.67 -31.13
C LYS A 361 22.70 -37.83 -30.44
N LEU A 362 22.43 -38.89 -31.19
CA LEU A 362 21.91 -40.16 -30.69
C LEU A 362 23.07 -41.11 -30.38
N THR A 363 23.11 -41.66 -29.16
CA THR A 363 24.04 -42.72 -28.76
C THR A 363 23.25 -43.96 -28.37
N VAL A 364 23.61 -45.12 -28.92
CA VAL A 364 22.95 -46.41 -28.66
C VAL A 364 23.98 -47.42 -28.17
N GLN A 365 23.66 -48.11 -27.09
CA GLN A 365 24.50 -49.12 -26.43
C GLN A 365 23.75 -50.44 -26.35
N GLY A 366 24.41 -51.56 -26.66
CA GLY A 366 23.76 -52.88 -26.66
C GLY A 366 24.56 -53.94 -27.43
N PRO A 367 23.93 -55.04 -27.85
CA PRO A 367 24.62 -56.22 -28.40
C PRO A 367 25.32 -56.00 -29.75
N ALA A 368 24.89 -55.01 -30.54
CA ALA A 368 25.56 -54.60 -31.78
C ALA A 368 26.79 -53.71 -31.56
N GLY A 369 27.18 -53.45 -30.31
CA GLY A 369 28.21 -52.49 -29.95
C GLY A 369 27.72 -51.04 -30.00
N ASN A 370 28.50 -50.13 -29.42
CA ASN A 370 28.09 -48.73 -29.30
C ASN A 370 28.03 -48.05 -30.68
N LYS A 371 26.89 -47.38 -30.98
CA LYS A 371 26.71 -46.58 -32.19
C LYS A 371 26.36 -45.14 -31.84
N THR A 372 26.85 -44.21 -32.66
CA THR A 372 26.58 -42.77 -32.51
C THR A 372 26.14 -42.21 -33.85
N PHE A 373 25.07 -41.42 -33.83
CA PHE A 373 24.53 -40.73 -35.01
C PHE A 373 24.37 -39.25 -34.69
N THR A 374 24.62 -38.39 -35.67
CA THR A 374 24.33 -36.96 -35.59
C THR A 374 23.43 -36.56 -36.76
N PHE A 375 22.39 -35.77 -36.47
CA PHE A 375 21.41 -35.31 -37.46
C PHE A 375 20.69 -34.05 -36.94
N ASN A 376 19.91 -33.42 -37.81
CA ASN A 376 19.10 -32.25 -37.46
C ASN A 376 17.62 -32.61 -37.47
N LEU A 377 16.86 -32.18 -36.46
CA LEU A 377 15.40 -32.34 -36.39
C LEU A 377 14.69 -31.00 -36.64
N ALA A 378 13.93 -30.90 -37.72
CA ALA A 378 12.97 -29.82 -37.94
C ALA A 378 11.79 -29.93 -36.94
N PRO A 379 11.01 -28.86 -36.72
CA PRO A 379 9.86 -28.90 -35.81
C PRO A 379 8.88 -30.03 -36.14
N GLY A 380 8.48 -30.80 -35.13
CA GLY A 380 7.59 -31.97 -35.25
C GLY A 380 8.18 -33.17 -36.00
N GLN A 381 9.45 -33.12 -36.42
CA GLN A 381 10.10 -34.21 -37.14
C GLN A 381 10.51 -35.34 -36.20
N TYR A 382 10.53 -36.57 -36.73
CA TYR A 382 11.22 -37.69 -36.14
C TYR A 382 12.26 -38.29 -37.10
N GLU A 383 13.27 -38.95 -36.54
CA GLU A 383 14.33 -39.64 -37.27
C GLU A 383 14.47 -41.08 -36.77
N ASN A 384 14.48 -42.03 -37.69
CA ASN A 384 14.58 -43.46 -37.39
C ASN A 384 15.96 -44.00 -37.76
N ARG A 385 16.61 -44.71 -36.82
CA ARG A 385 17.92 -45.34 -37.03
C ARG A 385 17.86 -46.84 -36.73
N PRO A 386 18.24 -47.73 -37.67
CA PRO A 386 18.27 -49.15 -37.41
C PRO A 386 19.41 -49.54 -36.45
N TYR A 387 19.10 -50.39 -35.47
CA TYR A 387 20.03 -50.95 -34.49
C TYR A 387 19.89 -52.48 -34.41
N ASN A 388 20.17 -53.14 -35.53
CA ASN A 388 20.04 -54.60 -35.64
C ASN A 388 21.26 -55.33 -35.09
N PHE A 389 21.06 -56.52 -34.51
CA PHE A 389 22.13 -57.39 -33.99
C PHE A 389 21.83 -58.86 -34.23
N THR A 390 22.87 -59.69 -34.33
CA THR A 390 22.72 -61.14 -34.51
C THR A 390 22.78 -61.86 -33.17
N VAL A 391 21.84 -62.77 -32.94
CA VAL A 391 21.77 -63.59 -31.72
C VAL A 391 22.04 -65.05 -32.06
N SER A 392 22.91 -65.68 -31.30
CA SER A 392 23.25 -67.11 -31.46
C SER A 392 22.70 -67.98 -30.34
N ASN A 393 22.11 -67.38 -29.31
CA ASN A 393 21.58 -68.07 -28.13
C ASN A 393 20.27 -67.40 -27.68
N THR A 394 19.49 -68.11 -26.89
CA THR A 394 18.35 -67.53 -26.17
C THR A 394 18.83 -66.67 -25.01
N GLY A 395 18.04 -65.66 -24.61
CA GLY A 395 18.38 -64.79 -23.49
C GLY A 395 17.73 -63.41 -23.57
N ASN A 396 18.08 -62.56 -22.60
CA ASN A 396 17.66 -61.16 -22.55
C ASN A 396 18.80 -60.29 -23.08
N TYR A 397 18.47 -59.40 -24.01
CA TYR A 397 19.40 -58.50 -24.66
C TYR A 397 18.99 -57.05 -24.38
N ASN A 398 19.80 -56.34 -23.60
CA ASN A 398 19.51 -54.98 -23.19
C ASN A 398 20.01 -53.97 -24.24
N ILE A 399 19.16 -53.03 -24.60
CA ILE A 399 19.51 -51.87 -25.43
C ILE A 399 19.24 -50.62 -24.60
N LYS A 400 20.17 -49.67 -24.62
CA LYS A 400 19.98 -48.33 -24.09
C LYS A 400 20.22 -47.32 -25.20
N ALA A 401 19.33 -46.36 -25.36
CA ALA A 401 19.48 -45.25 -26.29
C ALA A 401 19.39 -43.92 -25.54
N GLU A 402 20.18 -42.93 -25.95
CA GLU A 402 20.11 -41.57 -25.42
C GLU A 402 20.32 -40.54 -26.52
N ALA A 403 19.52 -39.47 -26.53
CA ALA A 403 19.58 -38.40 -27.53
C ALA A 403 19.79 -37.04 -26.84
N TRP A 404 20.80 -36.27 -27.27
CA TRP A 404 21.16 -35.00 -26.64
C TRP A 404 21.53 -33.94 -27.68
N PRO A 405 21.52 -32.63 -27.31
CA PRO A 405 22.07 -31.57 -28.16
C PRO A 405 23.49 -31.90 -28.61
N SER A 406 23.76 -31.97 -29.92
CA SER A 406 25.06 -32.44 -30.40
C SER A 406 26.22 -31.46 -30.19
N ASP A 407 25.89 -30.16 -30.08
CA ASP A 407 26.83 -29.04 -30.00
C ASP A 407 26.60 -28.14 -28.77
N GLY A 408 25.64 -28.48 -27.90
CA GLY A 408 25.27 -27.68 -26.74
C GLY A 408 24.54 -26.37 -27.07
N SER A 409 24.05 -26.19 -28.31
CA SER A 409 23.36 -24.96 -28.73
C SER A 409 21.97 -24.76 -28.11
N TRP A 410 21.40 -25.79 -27.49
CA TRP A 410 20.10 -25.74 -26.84
C TRP A 410 20.06 -26.63 -25.59
N THR A 411 19.07 -26.41 -24.74
CA THR A 411 18.80 -27.23 -23.55
C THR A 411 17.44 -27.87 -23.70
N ASP A 412 17.36 -29.15 -23.37
CA ASP A 412 16.12 -29.92 -23.42
C ASP A 412 15.20 -29.58 -22.24
N ALA A 413 13.91 -29.43 -22.53
CA ALA A 413 12.89 -29.10 -21.54
C ALA A 413 12.47 -30.30 -20.68
N HIS A 414 12.56 -31.53 -21.20
CA HIS A 414 12.24 -32.78 -20.52
C HIS A 414 13.36 -33.83 -20.71
N PRO A 415 14.54 -33.63 -20.07
CA PRO A 415 15.69 -34.53 -20.21
C PRO A 415 15.41 -36.00 -19.87
N GLU A 416 14.34 -36.31 -19.14
CA GLU A 416 13.88 -37.67 -18.87
C GLU A 416 13.44 -38.43 -20.14
N ASP A 417 12.92 -37.74 -21.16
CA ASP A 417 12.48 -38.34 -22.42
C ASP A 417 13.65 -38.66 -23.36
N ASN A 418 14.84 -38.13 -23.05
CA ASN A 418 16.06 -38.29 -23.83
C ASN A 418 16.76 -39.62 -23.62
N VAL A 419 16.24 -40.51 -22.78
CA VAL A 419 16.83 -41.82 -22.49
C VAL A 419 15.76 -42.90 -22.51
N ASP A 420 16.02 -43.98 -23.25
CA ASP A 420 15.17 -45.17 -23.24
C ASP A 420 16.02 -46.43 -23.04
N THR A 421 15.44 -47.45 -22.42
CA THR A 421 16.08 -48.74 -22.16
C THR A 421 15.08 -49.86 -22.34
N GLU A 422 15.39 -50.77 -23.26
CA GLU A 422 14.51 -51.89 -23.63
C GLU A 422 15.25 -53.23 -23.48
N VAL A 423 14.51 -54.25 -23.06
CA VAL A 423 15.03 -55.62 -22.91
C VAL A 423 14.33 -56.53 -23.91
N ILE A 424 15.05 -56.94 -24.96
CA ILE A 424 14.53 -57.88 -25.95
C ILE A 424 14.77 -59.31 -25.46
N LYS A 425 13.69 -60.07 -25.25
CA LYS A 425 13.76 -61.48 -24.87
C LYS A 425 13.76 -62.37 -26.11
N VAL A 426 14.86 -63.09 -26.37
CA VAL A 426 14.97 -64.04 -27.48
C VAL A 426 14.65 -65.46 -27.01
N ILE A 427 13.71 -66.10 -27.68
CA ILE A 427 13.25 -67.47 -27.39
C ILE A 427 13.46 -68.34 -28.63
N TYR A 428 14.19 -69.44 -28.45
CA TYR A 428 14.35 -70.46 -29.47
C TYR A 428 13.32 -71.55 -29.24
N TYR A 429 12.56 -71.90 -30.28
CA TYR A 429 11.69 -73.06 -30.27
C TYR A 429 12.15 -74.08 -31.31
N GLN A 430 12.27 -75.33 -30.88
CA GLN A 430 12.52 -76.43 -31.80
C GLN A 430 11.21 -76.77 -32.50
N LEU A 431 11.19 -76.72 -33.83
CA LEU A 431 10.06 -77.28 -34.58
C LEU A 431 9.94 -78.77 -34.21
N PRO A 432 8.71 -79.30 -34.05
CA PRO A 432 8.55 -80.74 -33.89
C PRO A 432 9.24 -81.42 -35.07
N GLU A 433 10.14 -82.36 -34.77
CA GLU A 433 10.71 -83.20 -35.82
C GLU A 433 9.55 -83.84 -36.60
N PRO A 434 9.62 -83.93 -37.95
CA PRO A 434 8.58 -84.61 -38.70
C PRO A 434 8.61 -86.11 -38.35
N THR A 435 7.89 -86.50 -37.29
CA THR A 435 7.53 -87.89 -37.02
C THR A 435 6.26 -88.21 -37.78
N ASP A 436 6.33 -88.27 -39.11
CA ASP A 436 5.74 -89.40 -39.84
C ASP A 436 6.12 -89.33 -41.32
N SER A 437 6.88 -90.32 -41.79
CA SER A 437 7.06 -90.59 -43.22
C SER A 437 5.81 -91.24 -43.86
N LYS A 438 4.63 -91.11 -43.23
CA LYS A 438 3.35 -91.71 -43.67
C LYS A 438 2.28 -90.73 -44.14
N LEU A 439 2.52 -89.42 -44.13
CA LEU A 439 1.59 -88.49 -44.79
C LEU A 439 1.82 -88.51 -46.31
N HIS A 440 1.14 -89.44 -46.98
CA HIS A 440 0.90 -89.44 -48.41
C HIS A 440 -0.32 -88.54 -48.68
N VAL A 441 -0.12 -87.41 -49.36
CA VAL A 441 -1.23 -86.60 -49.88
C VAL A 441 -1.53 -87.10 -51.28
N GLU A 442 -2.58 -87.90 -51.44
CA GLU A 442 -3.16 -88.16 -52.76
C GLU A 442 -3.97 -86.94 -53.18
N GLY A 443 -3.47 -86.21 -54.19
CA GLY A 443 -4.25 -85.21 -54.90
C GLY A 443 -5.32 -85.91 -55.76
N ILE A 444 -6.58 -85.66 -55.47
CA ILE A 444 -7.68 -85.97 -56.39
C ILE A 444 -7.69 -84.85 -57.43
N ASN A 445 -7.48 -85.22 -58.69
CA ASN A 445 -7.62 -84.34 -59.87
C ASN A 445 -9.07 -83.91 -60.08
#